data_AF-A0A7V9LCT5-F1
#
_entry.id   AF-A0A7V9LCT5-F1
#
_cell.length_a   1.000
_cell.length_b   1.000
_cell.length_c   1.000
_cell.angle_alpha   90.00
_cell.angle_beta   90.00
_cell.angle_gamma   90.00
#
_symmetry.space_group_name_H-M   'P 1'
#
loop_
_entity.id
_entity.type
_entity.pdbx_description
1 polymer ?
#
loop_
_entity_poly.entity_id
_entity_poly.type
_entity_poly.pdbx_seq_one_letter_code
_entity_poly.pdbx_strand_id
1 'polypeptide(L)'
;MIATRTYHYRDPAAVILGLKELRKQGLTPRGLLFVALDPRGETSLVVPEDFDAVASVRVGDKLSLVPPLEGRFFHFDAVHRLPGDSVLWNGDRRLGDTGSAPEVACAISEWLKGSSAKNVFLGCTPHVPGSWWTVDHLSTVTELHSLGFLDCVVTTTGIIARKIDSTRLFHLEFSALSQLGSPIDGWEEVFSSEMGNILLIERRVLQYRLVLTCERGLIEIDVSHLPELVIETARVPMRSGFGVVGRIDGGAFAVTAGTIEPWGLTNMSPAMLVGSPTESLLDLPKTLRAMPLDS
;
A
#
# COMPACT_ATOMS: atom_id res chain seq x y z
N MET A 1 -17.19 12.59 7.52
CA MET A 1 -16.07 13.14 6.71
C MET A 1 -15.11 13.79 7.68
N ILE A 2 -13.82 13.44 7.64
CA ILE A 2 -12.81 14.00 8.55
C ILE A 2 -12.39 15.36 7.95
N ALA A 3 -12.46 16.43 8.73
CA ALA A 3 -11.93 17.72 8.31
C ALA A 3 -10.41 17.63 8.17
N THR A 4 -9.86 18.15 7.07
CA THR A 4 -8.43 18.00 6.74
C THR A 4 -7.76 19.33 6.48
N ARG A 5 -6.47 19.39 6.77
CA ARG A 5 -5.57 20.48 6.44
C ARG A 5 -4.45 19.97 5.53
N THR A 6 -4.11 20.79 4.54
CA THR A 6 -3.01 20.52 3.60
C THR A 6 -1.81 21.41 3.92
N TYR A 7 -0.63 20.80 4.06
CA TYR A 7 0.65 21.48 4.16
C TYR A 7 1.44 21.29 2.88
N HIS A 8 1.96 22.38 2.33
CA HIS A 8 2.64 22.40 1.05
C HIS A 8 4.13 22.74 1.20
N TYR A 9 5.00 21.96 0.58
CA TYR A 9 6.46 22.10 0.63
C TYR A 9 7.04 22.10 -0.78
N ARG A 10 7.74 23.16 -1.15
CA ARG A 10 8.44 23.24 -2.45
C ARG A 10 9.73 22.43 -2.48
N ASP A 11 10.39 22.34 -1.32
CA ASP A 11 11.66 21.64 -1.15
C ASP A 11 11.39 20.31 -0.42
N PRO A 12 11.74 19.15 -1.00
CA PRO A 12 11.64 17.85 -0.33
C PRO A 12 12.38 17.80 1.02
N ALA A 13 13.50 18.52 1.18
CA ALA A 13 14.21 18.60 2.45
C ALA A 13 13.40 19.30 3.55
N ALA A 14 12.45 20.18 3.19
CA ALA A 14 11.57 20.82 4.16
C ALA A 14 10.50 19.88 4.73
N VAL A 15 10.20 18.76 4.05
CA VAL A 15 9.18 17.79 4.46
C VAL A 15 9.49 17.18 5.82
N ILE A 16 10.75 16.79 6.08
CA ILE A 16 11.14 16.22 7.38
C ILE A 16 11.00 17.24 8.52
N LEU A 17 11.31 18.52 8.27
CA LEU A 17 11.15 19.58 9.26
C LEU A 17 9.67 19.81 9.57
N GLY A 18 8.84 19.86 8.53
CA GLY A 18 7.39 19.95 8.65
C GLY A 18 6.78 18.79 9.44
N LEU A 19 7.15 17.55 9.09
CA LEU A 19 6.70 16.35 9.81
C LEU A 19 7.15 16.32 11.27
N LYS A 20 8.37 16.78 11.58
CA LYS A 20 8.86 16.91 12.96
C LYS A 20 8.05 17.95 13.74
N GLU A 21 7.68 19.06 13.13
CA GLU A 21 6.86 20.09 13.76
C GLU A 21 5.42 19.60 14.01
N LEU A 22 4.81 18.95 13.02
CA LEU A 22 3.49 18.34 13.16
C LEU A 22 3.47 17.26 14.25
N ARG A 23 4.55 16.50 14.43
CA ARG A 23 4.67 15.55 15.54
C ARG A 23 4.61 16.23 16.90
N LYS A 24 5.25 17.39 17.07
CA LYS A 24 5.18 18.15 18.34
C LYS A 24 3.75 18.60 18.64
N GLN A 25 2.97 18.83 17.60
CA GLN A 25 1.55 19.18 17.69
C GLN A 25 0.64 17.95 17.92
N GLY A 26 1.18 16.73 17.89
CA GLY A 26 0.44 15.49 18.16
C GLY A 26 0.25 14.57 16.95
N LEU A 27 0.79 14.91 15.76
CA LEU A 27 0.64 14.06 14.58
C LEU A 27 1.33 12.72 14.77
N THR A 28 0.56 11.64 14.67
CA THR A 28 1.07 10.27 14.62
C THR A 28 1.22 9.80 13.17
N PRO A 29 1.97 8.72 12.90
CA PRO A 29 2.01 8.09 11.57
C PRO A 29 0.61 7.74 11.03
N ARG A 30 -0.30 7.35 11.93
CA ARG A 30 -1.70 7.12 11.57
C ARG A 30 -2.43 8.39 11.15
N GLY A 31 -2.00 9.58 11.58
CA GLY A 31 -2.62 10.85 11.22
C GLY A 31 -2.18 11.40 9.86
N LEU A 32 -1.13 10.85 9.24
CA LEU A 32 -0.75 11.22 7.89
C LEU A 32 -1.69 10.53 6.91
N LEU A 33 -2.61 11.29 6.30
CA LEU A 33 -3.71 10.75 5.49
C LEU A 33 -3.31 10.56 4.03
N PHE A 34 -2.73 11.59 3.41
CA PHE A 34 -2.22 11.54 2.05
C PHE A 34 -0.86 12.23 1.96
N VAL A 35 -0.03 11.71 1.07
CA VAL A 35 1.19 12.36 0.60
C VAL A 35 1.14 12.32 -0.92
N ALA A 36 1.23 13.49 -1.54
CA ALA A 36 1.17 13.58 -2.99
C ALA A 36 2.17 14.61 -3.53
N LEU A 37 2.67 14.34 -4.72
CA LEU A 37 3.59 15.20 -5.44
C LEU A 37 2.89 15.77 -6.67
N ASP A 38 3.10 17.05 -6.93
CA ASP A 38 2.73 17.64 -8.21
C ASP A 38 3.78 17.30 -9.30
N PRO A 39 3.54 17.64 -10.58
CA PRO A 39 4.49 17.35 -11.65
C PRO A 39 5.85 18.07 -11.54
N ARG A 40 5.99 19.03 -10.62
CA ARG A 40 7.23 19.75 -10.34
C ARG A 40 7.97 19.14 -9.14
N GLY A 41 7.40 18.12 -8.51
CA GLY A 41 7.95 17.48 -7.31
C GLY A 41 7.63 18.21 -6.00
N GLU A 42 6.75 19.22 -6.01
CA GLU A 42 6.31 19.89 -4.78
C GLU A 42 5.40 18.95 -3.97
N THR A 43 5.59 18.91 -2.66
CA THR A 43 4.95 17.94 -1.77
C THR A 43 3.74 18.54 -1.07
N SER A 44 2.61 17.84 -1.14
CA SER A 44 1.42 18.08 -0.33
C SER A 44 1.24 16.99 0.72
N LEU A 45 1.24 17.38 2.00
CA LEU A 45 0.89 16.50 3.13
C LEU A 45 -0.53 16.83 3.59
N VAL A 46 -1.41 15.83 3.58
CA VAL A 46 -2.78 15.97 4.09
C VAL A 46 -2.88 15.28 5.44
N VAL A 47 -3.33 16.03 6.44
CA VAL A 47 -3.52 15.59 7.83
C VAL A 47 -4.90 16.05 8.31
N PRO A 48 -5.47 15.48 9.38
CA PRO A 48 -6.71 16.01 9.93
C PRO A 48 -6.50 17.35 10.63
N GLU A 49 -7.54 18.16 10.72
CA GLU A 49 -7.51 19.41 11.50
C GLU A 49 -7.40 19.14 13.00
N ASP A 50 -8.02 18.05 13.47
CA ASP A 50 -7.95 17.55 14.83
C ASP A 50 -7.18 16.22 14.87
N PHE A 51 -6.03 16.20 15.53
CA PHE A 51 -5.20 15.00 15.61
C PHE A 51 -5.75 13.94 16.57
N ASP A 52 -6.59 14.33 17.54
CA ASP A 52 -7.24 13.37 18.43
C ASP A 52 -8.30 12.56 17.67
N ALA A 53 -8.90 13.15 16.64
CA ALA A 53 -9.84 12.45 15.75
C ALA A 53 -9.21 11.23 15.06
N VAL A 54 -7.89 11.22 14.83
CA VAL A 54 -7.14 10.10 14.22
C VAL A 54 -7.19 8.84 15.07
N ALA A 55 -7.29 8.96 16.40
CA ALA A 55 -7.35 7.81 17.28
C ALA A 55 -8.56 6.90 16.96
N SER A 56 -9.63 7.50 16.42
CA SER A 56 -10.83 6.79 15.99
C SER A 56 -10.74 6.18 14.58
N VAL A 57 -9.78 6.62 13.75
CA VAL A 57 -9.63 6.20 12.35
C VAL A 57 -8.83 4.91 12.28
N ARG A 58 -9.44 3.83 11.79
CA ARG A 58 -8.73 2.57 11.54
C ARG A 58 -7.92 2.70 10.24
N VAL A 59 -6.84 1.91 10.10
CA VAL A 59 -5.97 1.99 8.90
C VAL A 59 -6.75 1.74 7.61
N GLY A 60 -7.72 0.82 7.63
CA GLY A 60 -8.60 0.56 6.49
C GLY A 60 -9.57 1.71 6.17
N ASP A 61 -9.91 2.56 7.14
CA ASP A 61 -10.79 3.72 6.91
C ASP A 61 -10.09 4.80 6.06
N LYS A 62 -8.76 4.86 6.08
CA LYS A 62 -8.01 5.77 5.20
C LYS A 62 -8.22 5.42 3.73
N LEU A 63 -8.39 4.14 3.41
CA LEU A 63 -8.50 3.67 2.04
C LEU A 63 -9.80 4.14 1.37
N SER A 64 -10.82 4.50 2.15
CA SER A 64 -12.07 5.07 1.66
C SER A 64 -12.11 6.60 1.68
N LEU A 65 -11.05 7.27 2.14
CA LEU A 65 -10.97 8.72 2.10
C LEU A 65 -10.74 9.20 0.66
N VAL A 66 -11.40 10.30 0.30
CA VAL A 66 -11.13 11.03 -0.94
C VAL A 66 -10.07 12.09 -0.65
N PRO A 67 -8.99 12.19 -1.46
CA PRO A 67 -7.96 13.21 -1.26
C PRO A 67 -8.55 14.62 -1.49
N PRO A 68 -8.27 15.61 -0.61
CA PRO A 68 -8.73 16.99 -0.77
C PRO A 68 -7.81 17.80 -1.69
N LEU A 69 -7.28 17.18 -2.75
CA LEU A 69 -6.32 17.77 -3.66
C LEU A 69 -6.91 17.83 -5.07
N GLU A 70 -7.04 19.03 -5.62
CA GLU A 70 -7.53 19.26 -6.98
C GLU A 70 -6.37 19.40 -7.96
N GLY A 71 -6.43 18.68 -9.09
CA GLY A 71 -5.44 18.75 -10.15
C GLY A 71 -4.64 17.46 -10.31
N ARG A 72 -3.51 17.56 -11.01
CA ARG A 72 -2.68 16.40 -11.31
C ARG A 72 -1.67 16.17 -10.20
N PHE A 73 -1.93 15.15 -9.38
CA PHE A 73 -1.07 14.74 -8.29
C PHE A 73 -0.74 13.24 -8.38
N PHE A 74 0.48 12.88 -7.99
CA PHE A 74 0.97 11.51 -7.90
C PHE A 74 1.07 11.14 -6.43
N HIS A 75 0.40 10.05 -6.02
CA HIS A 75 0.19 9.75 -4.62
C HIS A 75 1.06 8.58 -4.16
N PHE A 76 1.58 8.70 -2.95
CA PHE A 76 2.13 7.56 -2.22
C PHE A 76 0.99 6.75 -1.61
N ASP A 77 1.12 5.43 -1.64
CA ASP A 77 0.21 4.50 -0.98
C ASP A 77 0.73 4.05 0.39
N ALA A 78 2.04 3.80 0.46
CA ALA A 78 2.69 3.38 1.68
C ALA A 78 4.18 3.71 1.64
N VAL A 79 4.75 3.95 2.82
CA VAL A 79 6.20 4.05 3.02
C VAL A 79 6.57 3.16 4.20
N HIS A 80 7.59 2.33 4.01
CA HIS A 80 8.07 1.34 4.96
C HIS A 80 9.53 1.60 5.29
N ARG A 81 9.84 1.67 6.59
CA ARG A 81 11.19 1.55 7.13
C ARG A 81 11.50 0.07 7.37
N LEU A 82 12.39 -0.48 6.57
CA LEU A 82 12.82 -1.87 6.63
C LEU A 82 14.00 -2.05 7.61
N PRO A 83 14.39 -3.30 7.95
CA PRO A 83 15.65 -3.55 8.62
C PRO A 83 16.84 -2.91 7.88
N GLY A 84 17.83 -2.43 8.64
CA GLY A 84 18.97 -1.70 8.08
C GLY A 84 18.62 -0.29 7.59
N ASP A 85 17.46 0.25 7.99
CA ASP A 85 16.95 1.59 7.64
C ASP A 85 16.67 1.83 6.15
N SER A 86 16.79 0.80 5.31
CA SER A 86 16.34 0.88 3.92
C SER A 86 14.85 1.20 3.82
N VAL A 87 14.46 1.80 2.71
CA VAL A 87 13.13 2.36 2.48
C VAL A 87 12.50 1.64 1.30
N LEU A 88 11.27 1.15 1.51
CA LEU A 88 10.39 0.67 0.45
C LEU A 88 9.16 1.57 0.42
N TRP A 89 8.76 2.02 -0.76
CA TRP A 89 7.49 2.73 -0.92
C TRP A 89 6.70 2.22 -2.12
N ASN A 90 5.39 2.35 -2.00
CA ASN A 90 4.42 2.03 -3.03
C ASN A 90 3.63 3.29 -3.39
N GLY A 91 3.09 3.35 -4.60
CA GLY A 91 2.17 4.41 -5.02
C GLY A 91 2.04 4.50 -6.54
N ASP A 92 1.66 5.69 -7.00
CA ASP A 92 1.56 6.01 -8.42
C ASP A 92 2.90 5.85 -9.10
N ARG A 93 2.97 4.97 -10.12
CA ARG A 93 4.20 4.71 -10.90
C ARG A 93 4.87 5.99 -11.41
N ARG A 94 4.09 7.04 -11.66
CA ARG A 94 4.58 8.35 -12.12
C ARG A 94 5.29 9.16 -11.02
N LEU A 95 5.34 8.68 -9.78
CA LEU A 95 6.24 9.21 -8.75
C LEU A 95 7.71 9.17 -9.20
N GLY A 96 8.08 8.22 -10.08
CA GLY A 96 9.40 8.20 -10.70
C GLY A 96 9.70 9.45 -11.54
N ASP A 97 8.68 10.11 -12.07
CA ASP A 97 8.82 11.26 -12.97
C ASP A 97 9.12 12.57 -12.21
N THR A 98 8.88 12.63 -10.90
CA THR A 98 8.94 13.90 -10.13
C THR A 98 10.33 14.26 -9.63
N GLY A 99 11.26 13.29 -9.61
CA GLY A 99 12.61 13.44 -9.05
C GLY A 99 12.68 13.53 -7.52
N SER A 100 11.67 14.09 -6.84
CA SER A 100 11.66 14.31 -5.39
C SER A 100 11.08 13.14 -4.57
N ALA A 101 10.43 12.17 -5.22
CA ALA A 101 9.78 11.05 -4.52
C ALA A 101 10.72 10.25 -3.58
N PRO A 102 11.97 9.93 -3.95
CA PRO A 102 12.88 9.21 -3.07
C PRO A 102 13.21 10.00 -1.80
N GLU A 103 13.49 11.29 -1.92
CA GLU A 103 13.80 12.15 -0.78
C GLU A 103 12.61 12.27 0.18
N VAL A 104 11.39 12.39 -0.35
CA VAL A 104 10.16 12.43 0.45
C VAL A 104 9.92 11.10 1.15
N ALA A 105 10.14 9.96 0.48
CA ALA A 105 10.02 8.63 1.10
C ALA A 105 11.05 8.45 2.22
N CYS A 106 12.30 8.87 2.01
CA CYS A 106 13.35 8.85 3.02
C CYS A 106 13.02 9.79 4.19
N ALA A 107 12.49 10.99 3.94
CA ALA A 107 12.04 11.91 4.98
C ALA A 107 10.93 11.29 5.84
N ILE A 108 9.96 10.61 5.22
CA ILE A 108 8.91 9.89 5.95
C ILE A 108 9.52 8.74 6.76
N SER A 109 10.42 7.94 6.19
CA SER A 109 11.11 6.84 6.88
C SER A 109 11.90 7.32 8.10
N GLU A 110 12.66 8.41 7.96
CA GLU A 110 13.41 9.04 9.04
C GLU A 110 12.47 9.60 10.11
N TRP A 111 11.38 10.26 9.71
CA TRP A 111 10.36 10.69 10.65
C TRP A 111 9.84 9.50 11.46
N LEU A 112 9.52 8.36 10.84
CA LEU A 112 9.04 7.16 11.53
C LEU A 112 10.01 6.64 12.61
N LYS A 113 11.32 6.93 12.57
CA LYS A 113 12.28 6.52 13.63
C LYS A 113 11.93 7.10 15.00
N GLY A 114 11.36 8.29 15.04
CA GLY A 114 10.86 8.88 16.29
C GLY A 114 9.47 8.38 16.70
N SER A 115 9.01 7.24 16.20
CA SER A 115 7.75 6.60 16.55
C SER A 115 7.93 5.08 16.69
N SER A 116 6.97 4.40 17.33
CA SER A 116 6.94 2.93 17.38
C SER A 116 6.56 2.29 16.03
N ALA A 117 6.02 3.07 15.09
CA ALA A 117 5.63 2.58 13.78
C ALA A 117 6.85 2.41 12.86
N LYS A 118 6.83 1.36 12.06
CA LYS A 118 7.82 1.10 10.98
C LYS A 118 7.27 1.42 9.60
N ASN A 119 6.04 1.86 9.49
CA ASN A 119 5.40 2.17 8.23
C ASN A 119 4.32 3.23 8.40
N VAL A 120 3.94 3.82 7.28
CA VAL A 120 2.71 4.59 7.14
C VAL A 120 1.94 4.07 5.94
N PHE A 121 0.64 3.86 6.14
CA PHE A 121 -0.32 3.59 5.07
C PHE A 121 -1.15 4.85 4.85
N LEU A 122 -1.28 5.22 3.59
CA LEU A 122 -1.94 6.43 3.11
C LEU A 122 -3.26 6.06 2.43
N GLY A 123 -4.11 7.06 2.21
CA GLY A 123 -5.37 6.87 1.51
C GLY A 123 -5.18 6.37 0.08
N CYS A 124 -6.23 5.76 -0.46
CA CYS A 124 -6.20 5.15 -1.79
C CYS A 124 -6.62 6.17 -2.85
N THR A 125 -5.85 6.28 -3.93
CA THR A 125 -6.25 7.03 -5.13
C THR A 125 -6.07 6.15 -6.36
N PRO A 126 -6.93 6.26 -7.39
CA PRO A 126 -6.77 5.48 -8.61
C PRO A 126 -5.48 5.82 -9.37
N HIS A 127 -4.58 4.85 -9.58
CA HIS A 127 -3.36 5.01 -10.38
C HIS A 127 -2.80 3.65 -10.84
N VAL A 128 -1.80 3.70 -11.73
CA VAL A 128 -0.99 2.53 -12.11
C VAL A 128 0.04 2.27 -11.00
N PRO A 129 0.10 1.09 -10.38
CA PRO A 129 0.97 0.85 -9.24
C PRO A 129 2.44 0.79 -9.63
N GLY A 130 3.28 1.30 -8.73
CA GLY A 130 4.72 1.14 -8.71
C GLY A 130 5.23 0.91 -7.29
N SER A 131 6.36 0.21 -7.22
CA SER A 131 7.14 -0.01 -6.01
C SER A 131 8.59 0.37 -6.26
N TRP A 132 9.24 0.93 -5.23
CA TRP A 132 10.63 1.37 -5.26
C TRP A 132 11.32 1.05 -3.95
N TRP A 133 12.62 0.83 -4.03
CA TRP A 133 13.47 0.58 -2.88
C TRP A 133 14.74 1.45 -2.94
N THR A 134 15.21 1.91 -1.78
CA THR A 134 16.53 2.54 -1.65
C THR A 134 17.11 2.28 -0.25
N VAL A 135 18.42 2.37 -0.11
CA VAL A 135 19.07 2.37 1.21
C VAL A 135 18.83 3.70 1.93
N ASP A 136 19.00 4.81 1.20
CA ASP A 136 18.84 6.17 1.71
C ASP A 136 18.61 7.17 0.56
N HIS A 137 18.62 8.47 0.87
CA HIS A 137 18.38 9.55 -0.09
C HIS A 137 19.55 9.82 -1.05
N LEU A 138 20.74 9.27 -0.79
CA LEU A 138 21.93 9.41 -1.64
C LEU A 138 22.15 8.19 -2.53
N SER A 139 21.51 7.08 -2.18
CA SER A 139 21.63 5.80 -2.86
C SER A 139 20.78 5.75 -4.13
N THR A 140 21.20 4.91 -5.08
CA THR A 140 20.40 4.65 -6.28
C THR A 140 19.09 4.00 -5.90
N VAL A 141 18.02 4.49 -6.50
CA VAL A 141 16.68 3.91 -6.33
C VAL A 141 16.52 2.72 -7.26
N THR A 142 16.11 1.59 -6.71
CA THR A 142 15.71 0.42 -7.48
C THR A 142 14.21 0.47 -7.73
N GLU A 143 13.83 0.60 -9.00
CA GLU A 143 12.44 0.50 -9.45
C GLU A 143 12.02 -0.97 -9.56
N LEU A 144 11.33 -1.49 -8.55
CA LEU A 144 10.95 -2.91 -8.50
C LEU A 144 9.97 -3.27 -9.64
N HIS A 145 9.14 -2.33 -10.06
CA HIS A 145 8.20 -2.52 -11.16
C HIS A 145 8.90 -2.65 -12.53
N SER A 146 10.10 -2.10 -12.69
CA SER A 146 10.95 -2.31 -13.86
C SER A 146 11.55 -3.73 -13.89
N LEU A 147 11.60 -4.42 -12.73
CA LEU A 147 11.89 -5.86 -12.61
C LEU A 147 10.63 -6.74 -12.72
N GLY A 148 9.48 -6.12 -12.99
CA GLY A 148 8.18 -6.77 -13.10
C GLY A 148 7.38 -6.84 -11.80
N PHE A 149 7.91 -6.41 -10.65
CA PHE A 149 7.23 -6.45 -9.35
C PHE A 149 6.36 -5.22 -9.11
N LEU A 150 5.04 -5.41 -9.06
CA LEU A 150 4.10 -4.28 -9.13
C LEU A 150 3.57 -3.79 -7.77
N ASP A 151 3.23 -4.72 -6.88
CA ASP A 151 2.76 -4.42 -5.53
C ASP A 151 3.66 -5.16 -4.54
N CYS A 152 4.32 -4.41 -3.64
CA CYS A 152 5.19 -4.98 -2.61
C CYS A 152 4.58 -4.81 -1.22
N VAL A 153 4.50 -5.89 -0.45
CA VAL A 153 3.94 -5.91 0.90
C VAL A 153 4.98 -6.41 1.89
N VAL A 154 5.21 -5.65 2.94
CA VAL A 154 6.19 -5.99 3.97
C VAL A 154 5.59 -6.98 4.97
N THR A 155 6.29 -8.10 5.17
CA THR A 155 5.96 -9.13 6.16
C THR A 155 6.90 -9.02 7.38
N THR A 156 6.81 -9.96 8.32
CA THR A 156 7.74 -10.04 9.45
C THR A 156 9.13 -10.52 9.05
N THR A 157 9.25 -11.30 7.97
CA THR A 157 10.48 -11.97 7.54
C THR A 157 11.07 -11.39 6.25
N GLY A 158 10.29 -10.62 5.49
CA GLY A 158 10.75 -10.07 4.21
C GLY A 158 9.71 -9.22 3.48
N ILE A 159 9.78 -9.25 2.16
CA ILE A 159 8.90 -8.53 1.23
C ILE A 159 8.20 -9.57 0.35
N ILE A 160 6.88 -9.54 0.32
CA ILE A 160 6.07 -10.24 -0.67
C ILE A 160 5.85 -9.33 -1.87
N ALA A 161 5.89 -9.88 -3.08
CA ALA A 161 5.50 -9.15 -4.28
C ALA A 161 4.83 -10.06 -5.33
N ARG A 162 3.95 -9.48 -6.15
CA ARG A 162 3.45 -10.11 -7.38
C ARG A 162 4.22 -9.58 -8.59
N LYS A 163 4.23 -10.37 -9.66
CA LYS A 163 4.70 -9.92 -10.98
C LYS A 163 3.54 -9.58 -11.92
N ILE A 164 3.81 -8.73 -12.91
CA ILE A 164 2.93 -8.51 -14.06
C ILE A 164 2.61 -9.84 -14.76
N ASP A 165 1.35 -10.04 -15.17
CA ASP A 165 0.89 -11.21 -15.94
C ASP A 165 1.36 -12.55 -15.34
N SER A 166 1.23 -12.68 -14.02
CA SER A 166 1.73 -13.83 -13.28
C SER A 166 0.70 -14.32 -12.28
N THR A 167 0.56 -15.65 -12.20
CA THR A 167 -0.20 -16.33 -11.16
C THR A 167 0.58 -16.47 -9.86
N ARG A 168 1.86 -16.07 -9.83
CA ARG A 168 2.81 -16.39 -8.76
C ARG A 168 3.07 -15.22 -7.83
N LEU A 169 3.26 -15.55 -6.56
CA LEU A 169 3.72 -14.66 -5.50
C LEU A 169 5.16 -14.97 -5.16
N PHE A 170 5.96 -13.93 -4.97
CA PHE A 170 7.37 -14.03 -4.67
C PHE A 170 7.66 -13.43 -3.30
N HIS A 171 8.66 -13.96 -2.62
CA HIS A 171 9.17 -13.48 -1.35
C HIS A 171 10.65 -13.16 -1.45
N LEU A 172 11.06 -12.03 -0.90
CA LEU A 172 12.45 -11.65 -0.68
C LEU A 172 12.67 -11.52 0.82
N GLU A 173 13.43 -12.45 1.40
CA GLU A 173 13.79 -12.39 2.81
C GLU A 173 14.64 -11.17 3.14
N PHE A 174 14.48 -10.63 4.36
CA PHE A 174 15.36 -9.59 4.86
C PHE A 174 16.81 -10.06 5.03
N SER A 175 17.01 -11.35 5.34
CA SER A 175 18.33 -11.95 5.45
C SER A 175 19.07 -11.87 4.09
N ALA A 176 18.41 -12.30 3.02
CA ALA A 176 18.89 -12.24 1.65
C ALA A 176 19.10 -10.79 1.18
N LEU A 177 18.11 -9.91 1.41
CA LEU A 177 18.22 -8.48 1.06
C LEU A 177 19.42 -7.82 1.74
N SER A 178 19.66 -8.12 3.01
CA SER A 178 20.81 -7.60 3.76
C SER A 178 22.15 -8.10 3.21
N GLN A 179 22.22 -9.38 2.82
CA GLN A 179 23.44 -9.98 2.26
C GLN A 179 23.76 -9.47 0.86
N LEU A 180 22.74 -9.31 0.01
CA LEU A 180 22.88 -8.85 -1.37
C LEU A 180 23.04 -7.32 -1.46
N GLY A 181 22.53 -6.58 -0.47
CA GLY A 181 22.51 -5.12 -0.47
C GLY A 181 21.60 -4.50 -1.54
N SER A 182 20.78 -5.30 -2.20
CA SER A 182 19.90 -4.90 -3.29
C SER A 182 18.75 -5.89 -3.46
N PRO A 183 17.53 -5.44 -3.82
CA PRO A 183 16.39 -6.29 -4.09
C PRO A 183 16.32 -6.77 -5.56
N ILE A 184 17.40 -6.70 -6.33
CA ILE A 184 17.42 -7.17 -7.73
C ILE A 184 17.31 -8.70 -7.79
N ASP A 185 17.95 -9.40 -6.85
CA ASP A 185 18.02 -10.86 -6.77
C ASP A 185 17.47 -11.37 -5.42
N GLY A 186 17.41 -12.69 -5.25
CA GLY A 186 16.99 -13.34 -4.00
C GLY A 186 15.48 -13.54 -3.83
N TRP A 187 14.70 -13.32 -4.89
CA TRP A 187 13.26 -13.56 -4.90
C TRP A 187 12.94 -15.04 -5.13
N GLU A 188 12.17 -15.62 -4.22
CA GLU A 188 11.72 -17.00 -4.27
C GLU A 188 10.21 -17.07 -4.49
N GLU A 189 9.74 -17.99 -5.34
CA GLU A 189 8.31 -18.24 -5.48
C GLU A 189 7.79 -18.96 -4.24
N VAL A 190 6.77 -18.39 -3.60
CA VAL A 190 6.18 -18.93 -2.35
C VAL A 190 4.73 -19.36 -2.51
N PHE A 191 4.06 -18.93 -3.58
CA PHE A 191 2.66 -19.29 -3.83
C PHE A 191 2.34 -19.18 -5.32
N SER A 192 1.42 -20.03 -5.80
CA SER A 192 0.86 -19.94 -7.15
C SER A 192 -0.66 -20.06 -7.08
N SER A 193 -1.34 -19.07 -7.67
CA SER A 193 -2.79 -18.97 -7.70
C SER A 193 -3.40 -19.88 -8.77
N GLU A 194 -4.36 -20.71 -8.35
CA GLU A 194 -5.24 -21.44 -9.27
C GLU A 194 -6.38 -20.56 -9.84
N MET A 195 -6.47 -19.30 -9.41
CA MET A 195 -7.53 -18.34 -9.80
C MET A 195 -7.09 -17.38 -10.92
N GLY A 196 -5.98 -17.69 -11.60
CA GLY A 196 -5.42 -16.89 -12.68
C GLY A 196 -4.42 -15.87 -12.18
N ASN A 197 -4.14 -14.85 -12.99
CA ASN A 197 -3.15 -13.84 -12.66
C ASN A 197 -3.51 -13.14 -11.34
N ILE A 198 -2.49 -12.89 -10.51
CA ILE A 198 -2.63 -12.06 -9.31
C ILE A 198 -2.60 -10.61 -9.77
N LEU A 199 -3.74 -9.92 -9.64
CA LEU A 199 -3.96 -8.57 -10.13
C LEU A 199 -3.62 -7.51 -9.07
N LEU A 200 -3.88 -7.80 -7.79
CA LEU A 200 -3.58 -6.92 -6.66
C LEU A 200 -3.25 -7.74 -5.42
N ILE A 201 -2.42 -7.17 -4.55
CA ILE A 201 -2.17 -7.68 -3.22
C ILE A 201 -2.73 -6.67 -2.21
N GLU A 202 -3.41 -7.16 -1.18
CA GLU A 202 -3.79 -6.35 -0.03
C GLU A 202 -2.58 -5.57 0.52
N ARG A 203 -2.73 -4.27 0.79
CA ARG A 203 -1.60 -3.38 1.09
C ARG A 203 -0.81 -3.71 2.36
N ARG A 204 -1.35 -4.55 3.26
CA ARG A 204 -0.68 -4.93 4.51
C ARG A 204 -1.08 -6.35 4.95
N VAL A 205 -0.14 -7.03 5.60
CA VAL A 205 -0.44 -8.26 6.33
C VAL A 205 -1.14 -7.92 7.65
N LEU A 206 -2.25 -8.58 7.95
CA LEU A 206 -2.90 -8.51 9.26
C LEU A 206 -3.12 -9.93 9.80
N GLN A 207 -2.66 -10.18 11.03
CA GLN A 207 -2.74 -11.51 11.66
C GLN A 207 -2.17 -12.63 10.77
N TYR A 208 -1.04 -12.33 10.11
CA TYR A 208 -0.38 -13.22 9.14
C TYR A 208 -1.24 -13.59 7.92
N ARG A 209 -2.30 -12.83 7.63
CA ARG A 209 -3.15 -13.06 6.46
C ARG A 209 -3.06 -11.94 5.45
N LEU A 210 -3.29 -12.33 4.20
CA LEU A 210 -3.26 -11.44 3.04
C LEU A 210 -4.33 -11.87 2.04
N VAL A 211 -5.07 -10.92 1.48
CA VAL A 211 -5.92 -11.18 0.30
C VAL A 211 -5.14 -10.93 -0.97
N LEU A 212 -5.22 -11.91 -1.88
CA LEU A 212 -4.83 -11.79 -3.27
C LEU A 212 -6.11 -11.58 -4.10
N THR A 213 -6.11 -10.53 -4.90
CA THR A 213 -7.12 -10.34 -5.94
C THR A 213 -6.61 -10.98 -7.22
N CYS A 214 -7.36 -11.94 -7.75
CA CYS A 214 -7.02 -12.66 -8.98
C CYS A 214 -8.09 -12.46 -10.06
N GLU A 215 -7.79 -12.82 -11.30
CA GLU A 215 -8.70 -12.69 -12.44
C GLU A 215 -10.07 -13.35 -12.22
N ARG A 216 -10.10 -14.52 -11.56
CA ARG A 216 -11.33 -15.29 -11.35
C ARG A 216 -11.93 -15.15 -9.94
N GLY A 217 -11.35 -14.32 -9.09
CA GLY A 217 -11.85 -14.09 -7.74
C GLY A 217 -10.78 -13.75 -6.72
N LEU A 218 -11.04 -14.05 -5.45
CA LEU A 218 -10.15 -13.71 -4.34
C LEU A 218 -9.58 -14.98 -3.70
N ILE A 219 -8.36 -14.88 -3.21
CA ILE A 219 -7.71 -15.90 -2.39
C ILE A 219 -7.26 -15.23 -1.09
N GLU A 220 -7.56 -15.82 0.06
CA GLU A 220 -6.88 -15.49 1.32
C GLU A 220 -5.77 -16.50 1.56
N ILE A 221 -4.58 -16.01 1.90
CA ILE A 221 -3.44 -16.82 2.29
C ILE A 221 -2.98 -16.50 3.70
N ASP A 222 -2.45 -17.50 4.40
CA ASP A 222 -1.67 -17.39 5.62
C ASP A 222 -0.17 -17.42 5.28
N VAL A 223 0.55 -16.43 5.78
CA VAL A 223 1.98 -16.19 5.53
C VAL A 223 2.82 -16.29 6.81
N SER A 224 2.30 -16.91 7.86
CA SER A 224 2.98 -17.07 9.17
C SER A 224 4.22 -17.97 9.11
N HIS A 225 4.33 -18.82 8.09
CA HIS A 225 5.39 -19.79 7.90
C HIS A 225 6.28 -19.47 6.68
N LEU A 226 6.38 -18.20 6.29
CA LEU A 226 7.28 -17.80 5.21
C LEU A 226 8.76 -17.98 5.58
N PRO A 227 9.62 -18.39 4.62
CA PRO A 227 9.28 -18.73 3.23
C PRO A 227 8.75 -20.17 3.03
N GLU A 228 8.84 -21.03 4.05
CA GLU A 228 8.69 -22.48 3.89
C GLU A 228 7.29 -22.92 3.47
N LEU A 229 6.26 -22.18 3.89
CA LEU A 229 4.87 -22.53 3.63
C LEU A 229 3.96 -21.30 3.57
N VAL A 230 3.19 -21.23 2.48
CA VAL A 230 2.02 -20.35 2.35
C VAL A 230 0.78 -21.22 2.24
N ILE A 231 -0.21 -20.98 3.11
CA ILE A 231 -1.43 -21.80 3.18
C ILE A 231 -2.60 -21.00 2.62
N GLU A 232 -3.28 -21.54 1.62
CA GLU A 232 -4.58 -21.00 1.19
C GLU A 232 -5.63 -21.24 2.29
N THR A 233 -6.17 -20.16 2.88
CA THR A 233 -7.17 -20.24 3.94
C THR A 233 -8.59 -20.02 3.44
N ALA A 234 -8.76 -19.34 2.30
CA ALA A 234 -10.04 -19.16 1.65
C ALA A 234 -9.89 -18.92 0.15
N ARG A 235 -10.89 -19.37 -0.61
CA ARG A 235 -11.02 -19.10 -2.05
C ARG A 235 -12.44 -18.71 -2.38
N VAL A 236 -12.56 -17.60 -3.10
CA VAL A 236 -13.84 -16.96 -3.37
C VAL A 236 -13.95 -16.65 -4.86
N PRO A 237 -14.57 -17.54 -5.64
CA PRO A 237 -14.92 -17.23 -7.02
C PRO A 237 -15.88 -16.03 -7.07
N MET A 238 -15.54 -15.00 -7.83
CA MET A 238 -16.40 -13.83 -8.00
C MET A 238 -16.23 -13.21 -9.38
N ARG A 239 -17.17 -12.33 -9.74
CA ARG A 239 -17.05 -11.55 -10.96
C ARG A 239 -15.76 -10.74 -10.90
N SER A 240 -15.05 -10.79 -12.00
CA SER A 240 -13.78 -10.14 -12.20
C SER A 240 -13.97 -8.61 -12.16
N GLY A 241 -12.98 -7.87 -11.65
CA GLY A 241 -13.00 -6.40 -11.64
C GLY A 241 -13.21 -5.76 -10.26
N PHE A 242 -13.38 -6.57 -9.20
CA PHE A 242 -13.22 -6.10 -7.82
C PHE A 242 -11.82 -6.40 -7.31
N GLY A 243 -11.33 -5.58 -6.37
CA GLY A 243 -10.06 -5.81 -5.70
C GLY A 243 -10.09 -5.43 -4.24
N VAL A 244 -9.48 -6.25 -3.39
CA VAL A 244 -9.31 -5.94 -1.97
C VAL A 244 -8.00 -5.19 -1.78
N VAL A 245 -8.08 -3.91 -1.38
CA VAL A 245 -6.91 -3.06 -1.15
C VAL A 245 -6.49 -3.03 0.32
N GLY A 246 -7.37 -3.44 1.23
CA GLY A 246 -7.08 -3.50 2.65
C GLY A 246 -8.20 -4.16 3.45
N ARG A 247 -7.88 -4.53 4.69
CA ARG A 247 -8.87 -4.93 5.70
C ARG A 247 -8.77 -4.10 6.97
N ILE A 248 -9.93 -3.93 7.59
CA ILE A 248 -10.09 -3.30 8.90
C ILE A 248 -9.94 -4.36 9.98
N ASP A 249 -9.27 -3.99 11.07
CA ASP A 249 -9.17 -4.82 12.26
C ASP A 249 -10.58 -5.20 12.73
N GLY A 250 -10.87 -6.50 12.69
CA GLY A 250 -12.18 -7.05 13.02
C GLY A 250 -12.96 -7.62 11.84
N GLY A 251 -12.58 -7.49 10.56
CA GLY A 251 -13.14 -8.31 9.47
C GLY A 251 -13.83 -7.58 8.29
N ALA A 252 -13.99 -6.25 8.34
CA ALA A 252 -14.47 -5.51 7.18
C ALA A 252 -13.35 -5.29 6.14
N PHE A 253 -13.71 -5.20 4.85
CA PHE A 253 -12.77 -5.07 3.73
C PHE A 253 -12.93 -3.72 3.03
N ALA A 254 -11.82 -3.09 2.68
CA ALA A 254 -11.78 -1.98 1.73
C ALA A 254 -11.65 -2.57 0.31
N VAL A 255 -12.71 -2.42 -0.47
CA VAL A 255 -12.84 -3.00 -1.81
C VAL A 255 -12.90 -1.87 -2.84
N THR A 256 -12.13 -1.98 -3.91
CA THR A 256 -12.23 -1.14 -5.11
C THR A 256 -12.83 -1.95 -6.26
N ALA A 257 -13.33 -1.27 -7.28
CA ALA A 257 -13.71 -1.88 -8.55
C ALA A 257 -12.99 -1.16 -9.70
N GLY A 258 -12.62 -1.89 -10.75
CA GLY A 258 -11.93 -1.36 -11.91
C GLY A 258 -12.01 -2.29 -13.11
N THR A 259 -11.44 -1.84 -14.23
CA THR A 259 -11.28 -2.65 -15.43
C THR A 259 -10.04 -3.52 -15.30
N ILE A 260 -10.13 -4.80 -15.68
CA ILE A 260 -8.99 -5.71 -15.57
C ILE A 260 -8.00 -5.46 -16.68
N GLU A 261 -6.74 -5.40 -16.32
CA GLU A 261 -5.59 -5.42 -17.21
C GLU A 261 -4.60 -6.52 -16.78
N PRO A 262 -3.70 -6.97 -17.68
CA PRO A 262 -2.66 -7.94 -17.32
C PRO A 262 -1.76 -7.51 -16.14
N TRP A 263 -1.71 -6.21 -15.86
CA TRP A 263 -0.89 -5.62 -14.81
C TRP A 263 -1.66 -5.25 -13.55
N GLY A 264 -2.99 -5.39 -13.51
CA GLY A 264 -3.81 -5.06 -12.35
C GLY A 264 -5.20 -4.54 -12.72
N LEU A 265 -5.65 -3.49 -12.03
CA LEU A 265 -6.91 -2.81 -12.32
C LEU A 265 -6.67 -1.38 -12.84
N THR A 266 -7.33 -0.99 -13.93
CA THR A 266 -7.46 0.39 -14.43
C THR A 266 -8.78 1.00 -14.03
N ASN A 267 -8.90 2.33 -14.18
CA ASN A 267 -10.16 3.06 -13.97
C ASN A 267 -10.79 2.72 -12.61
N MET A 268 -9.95 2.57 -11.58
CA MET A 268 -10.39 2.14 -10.27
C MET A 268 -11.32 3.18 -9.64
N SER A 269 -12.40 2.72 -9.01
CA SER A 269 -13.22 3.53 -8.14
C SER A 269 -12.55 3.72 -6.77
N PRO A 270 -12.83 4.81 -6.04
CA PRO A 270 -12.44 4.92 -4.64
C PRO A 270 -12.88 3.69 -3.84
N ALA A 271 -12.06 3.24 -2.89
CA ALA A 271 -12.39 2.04 -2.14
C ALA A 271 -13.63 2.28 -1.25
N MET A 272 -14.51 1.30 -1.22
CA MET A 272 -15.67 1.24 -0.34
C MET A 272 -15.44 0.23 0.78
N LEU A 273 -15.94 0.54 1.97
CA LEU A 273 -15.92 -0.40 3.08
C LEU A 273 -17.09 -1.37 2.95
N VAL A 274 -16.78 -2.66 2.91
CA VAL A 274 -17.73 -3.75 2.72
C VAL A 274 -17.60 -4.73 3.88
N GLY A 275 -18.76 -5.10 4.43
CA GLY A 275 -18.89 -6.09 5.50
C GLY A 275 -18.89 -5.51 6.90
N SER A 276 -18.99 -6.39 7.89
CA SER A 276 -19.11 -6.08 9.31
C SER A 276 -17.99 -6.71 10.14
N PRO A 277 -17.77 -6.26 11.39
CA PRO A 277 -16.86 -6.95 12.29
C PRO A 277 -17.28 -8.42 12.42
N THR A 278 -16.35 -9.35 12.19
CA THR A 278 -16.42 -10.82 12.14
C THR A 278 -16.72 -11.45 10.78
N GLU A 279 -16.93 -10.67 9.72
CA GLU A 279 -17.09 -11.25 8.38
C GLU A 279 -15.80 -11.85 7.85
N SER A 280 -15.94 -13.00 7.19
CA SER A 280 -14.84 -13.68 6.50
C SER A 280 -14.79 -13.24 5.04
N LEU A 281 -13.68 -13.55 4.34
CA LEU A 281 -13.59 -13.32 2.90
C LEU A 281 -14.74 -14.02 2.13
N LEU A 282 -15.24 -15.15 2.64
CA LEU A 282 -16.32 -15.94 2.03
C LEU A 282 -17.67 -15.21 1.99
N ASP A 283 -17.87 -14.23 2.87
CA ASP A 283 -19.11 -13.48 2.98
C ASP A 283 -19.16 -12.31 1.98
N LEU A 284 -17.99 -11.85 1.52
CA LEU A 284 -17.84 -10.67 0.68
C LEU A 284 -18.68 -10.69 -0.61
N PRO A 285 -18.81 -11.80 -1.37
CA PRO A 285 -19.65 -11.82 -2.57
C PRO A 285 -21.13 -11.56 -2.30
N LYS A 286 -21.65 -12.01 -1.15
CA LYS A 286 -23.06 -11.77 -0.79
C LYS A 286 -23.27 -10.29 -0.52
N THR A 287 -22.34 -9.68 0.24
CA THR A 287 -22.39 -8.25 0.57
C THR A 287 -22.26 -7.39 -0.68
N LEU A 288 -21.32 -7.69 -1.58
CA LEU A 288 -21.15 -6.96 -2.85
C LEU A 288 -22.38 -7.06 -3.77
N ARG A 289 -23.07 -8.21 -3.82
CA ARG A 289 -24.31 -8.35 -4.62
C ARG A 289 -25.49 -7.58 -4.05
N ALA A 290 -25.51 -7.36 -2.74
CA ALA A 290 -26.56 -6.61 -2.06
C ALA A 290 -26.38 -5.09 -2.21
N MET A 291 -25.22 -4.64 -2.68
CA MET A 291 -24.95 -3.22 -2.92
C MET A 291 -25.48 -2.80 -4.29
N PRO A 292 -26.22 -1.68 -4.38
CA PRO A 292 -26.66 -1.15 -5.66
C PRO A 292 -25.44 -0.87 -6.53
N LEU A 293 -25.35 -1.51 -7.69
CA LEU A 293 -24.35 -1.20 -8.72
C LEU A 293 -24.77 0.08 -9.46
N ASP A 294 -24.99 1.18 -8.74
CA ASP A 294 -25.41 2.45 -9.33
C ASP A 294 -24.73 3.63 -8.60
N SER A 295 -23.62 4.11 -9.16
CA SER A 295 -23.44 5.49 -9.64
C SER A 295 -22.03 5.68 -10.20
#